data_AF-A0A9E5R9H2-F1
#
_entry.id   AF-A0A9E5R9H2-F1
#
_cell.length_a   1.000
_cell.length_b   1.000
_cell.length_c   1.000
_cell.angle_alpha   90.00
_cell.angle_beta   90.00
_cell.angle_gamma   90.00
#
_symmetry.space_group_name_H-M   'P 1'
#
loop_
_entity.id
_entity.type
_entity.pdbx_description
1 polymer ?
#
loop_
_entity_poly.entity_id
_entity_poly.type
_entity_poly.pdbx_seq_one_letter_code
_entity_poly.pdbx_strand_id
1 'polypeptide(L)'
;MAGRTMYAEVALHRSTPQTFTYAVPFHLWDQVGLGQMVKVPFRTALEAAIVTRVFEEAPEFATKAITEVLDPHPVVTPAQLALAEWLAATYHSSLSNALGLMLPPGITQKSETRYHLLLPDFNADTPTARRLVSLLARRGPLTGQQISQALESTTWKRSLGPLLEAQAVRAEPILMAPRTKPQSVRVVHLNLPAEQIGEVVLHLGRESRRANVLEVLWRQPERACSLAALLDAAGCKKGVINTLQEAEALHLDPTTQRVYLRLTDAETRAMILELRNGFTELAVLQALAGAGGAATLS
;
A
#
# COMPACT_ATOMS: atom_id res chain seq x y z
N MET A 1 9.07 14.97 -40.05
CA MET A 1 8.57 15.15 -38.68
C MET A 1 9.77 15.50 -37.82
N ALA A 2 9.86 16.74 -37.32
CA ALA A 2 10.95 17.12 -36.43
C ALA A 2 10.90 16.18 -35.21
N GLY A 3 11.97 15.42 -35.00
CA GLY A 3 12.05 14.49 -33.89
C GLY A 3 11.92 15.28 -32.60
N ARG A 4 10.81 15.10 -31.89
CA ARG A 4 10.62 15.72 -30.58
C ARG A 4 11.79 15.28 -29.69
N THR A 5 12.38 16.22 -28.98
CA THR A 5 13.49 15.98 -28.05
C THR A 5 13.02 16.36 -26.67
N MET A 6 13.39 15.57 -25.66
CA MET A 6 12.98 15.81 -24.30
C MET A 6 14.18 15.58 -23.40
N TYR A 7 14.39 16.52 -22.49
CA TYR A 7 15.47 16.53 -21.52
C TYR A 7 14.89 16.74 -20.14
N ALA A 8 15.59 16.21 -19.15
CA ALA A 8 15.24 16.37 -17.76
C ALA A 8 16.46 16.80 -16.96
N GLU A 9 16.24 17.78 -16.10
CA GLU A 9 17.15 18.15 -15.05
C GLU A 9 16.83 17.31 -13.82
N VAL A 10 17.85 16.71 -13.21
CA VAL A 10 17.68 15.80 -12.08
C VAL A 10 18.59 16.16 -10.92
N ALA A 11 18.07 16.06 -9.71
CA ALA A 11 18.82 16.09 -8.47
C ALA A 11 19.17 14.66 -8.04
N LEU A 12 20.45 14.32 -7.98
CA LEU A 12 20.91 13.00 -7.54
C LEU A 12 20.64 12.81 -6.05
N HIS A 13 20.25 11.62 -5.60
CA HIS A 13 20.15 11.31 -4.17
C HIS A 13 21.54 11.05 -3.53
N ARG A 14 22.42 12.05 -3.63
CA ARG A 14 23.76 12.10 -3.04
C ARG A 14 24.03 13.55 -2.63
N SER A 15 24.90 13.77 -1.65
CA SER A 15 25.32 15.11 -1.24
C SER A 15 26.14 15.78 -2.35
N THR A 16 25.46 16.35 -3.34
CA THR A 16 26.03 17.16 -4.41
C THR A 16 25.19 18.43 -4.53
N PRO A 17 25.81 19.62 -4.61
CA PRO A 17 25.06 20.88 -4.70
C PRO A 17 24.43 21.12 -6.07
N GLN A 18 24.77 20.32 -7.10
CA GLN A 18 24.39 20.55 -8.48
C GLN A 18 23.31 19.57 -8.95
N THR A 19 22.47 20.05 -9.87
CA THR A 19 21.61 19.23 -10.71
C THR A 19 22.35 18.81 -11.98
N PHE A 20 21.83 17.81 -12.68
CA PHE A 20 22.43 17.26 -13.89
C PHE A 20 21.38 17.11 -14.98
N THR A 21 21.74 17.39 -16.23
CA THR A 21 20.84 17.27 -17.38
C THR A 21 21.04 15.93 -18.09
N TYR A 22 19.93 15.24 -18.36
CA TYR A 22 19.90 13.97 -19.08
C TYR A 22 18.90 14.05 -20.24
N ALA A 23 19.18 13.32 -21.31
CA ALA A 23 18.19 13.07 -22.36
C ALA A 23 17.13 12.08 -21.87
N VAL A 24 15.88 12.31 -22.22
CA VAL A 24 14.78 11.38 -21.96
C VAL A 24 14.54 10.57 -23.24
N PRO A 25 14.80 9.24 -23.22
CA PRO A 25 14.47 8.37 -24.34
C PRO A 25 12.98 8.40 -24.66
N PHE A 26 12.63 8.24 -25.95
CA PHE A 26 11.25 8.27 -26.44
C PHE A 26 10.29 7.35 -25.66
N HIS A 27 10.75 6.14 -25.30
CA HIS A 27 9.93 5.16 -24.56
C HIS A 27 9.64 5.57 -23.11
N LEU A 28 10.27 6.62 -22.58
CA LEU A 28 10.07 7.13 -21.22
C LEU A 28 9.34 8.49 -21.19
N TRP A 29 8.98 9.08 -22.33
CA TRP A 29 8.40 10.43 -22.37
C TRP A 29 7.10 10.55 -21.58
N ASP A 30 6.24 9.54 -21.64
CA ASP A 30 4.95 9.55 -20.92
C ASP A 30 5.09 9.24 -19.43
N GLN A 31 6.28 8.80 -18.98
CA GLN A 31 6.56 8.41 -17.61
C GLN A 31 7.40 9.44 -16.85
N VAL A 32 8.17 10.28 -17.56
CA VAL A 32 9.08 11.25 -16.96
C VAL A 32 8.36 12.59 -16.79
N GLY A 33 8.06 12.92 -15.54
CA GLY A 33 7.48 14.21 -15.13
C GLY A 33 8.22 14.83 -13.95
N LEU A 34 7.76 16.01 -13.51
CA LEU A 34 8.28 16.66 -12.29
C LEU A 34 8.10 15.76 -11.08
N GLY A 35 9.14 15.65 -10.26
CA GLY A 35 9.15 14.85 -9.04
C GLY A 35 9.26 13.34 -9.27
N GLN A 36 9.36 12.89 -10.53
CA GLN A 36 9.56 11.48 -10.85
C GLN A 36 10.93 11.01 -10.35
N MET A 37 10.97 9.79 -9.79
CA MET A 37 12.24 9.14 -9.47
C MET A 37 12.74 8.35 -10.66
N VAL A 38 13.98 8.60 -11.07
CA VAL A 38 14.60 8.02 -12.27
C VAL A 38 15.96 7.42 -11.96
N LYS A 39 16.36 6.45 -12.77
CA LYS A 39 17.69 5.83 -12.76
C LYS A 39 18.55 6.47 -13.83
N VAL A 40 19.70 7.00 -13.42
CA VAL A 40 20.63 7.68 -14.32
C VAL A 40 22.06 7.15 -14.16
N PRO A 41 22.84 7.08 -15.25
CA PRO A 41 24.26 6.79 -15.16
C PRO A 41 25.02 8.02 -14.65
N PHE A 42 25.82 7.84 -13.60
CA PHE A 42 26.68 8.87 -13.06
C PHE A 42 28.09 8.32 -12.84
N ARG A 43 29.05 8.86 -13.61
CA ARG A 43 30.42 8.31 -13.70
C ARG A 43 30.38 6.80 -14.01
N THR A 44 30.89 5.96 -13.13
CA THR A 44 30.94 4.49 -13.22
C THR A 44 29.79 3.80 -12.48
N ALA A 45 28.83 4.55 -11.94
CA ALA A 45 27.74 4.07 -11.11
C ALA A 45 26.37 4.35 -11.76
N LEU A 46 25.33 3.62 -11.31
CA LEU A 46 23.94 3.97 -11.54
C LEU A 46 23.39 4.62 -10.27
N GLU A 47 22.59 5.67 -10.41
CA GLU A 47 22.08 6.46 -9.29
C GLU A 47 20.60 6.73 -9.43
N ALA A 48 19.91 6.78 -8.29
CA ALA A 48 18.57 7.32 -8.21
C ALA A 48 18.63 8.85 -8.19
N ALA A 49 17.74 9.48 -8.96
CA ALA A 49 17.63 10.92 -9.08
C ALA A 49 16.16 11.33 -9.13
N ILE A 50 15.86 12.56 -8.72
CA ILE A 50 14.53 13.15 -8.80
C ILE A 50 14.54 14.18 -9.93
N VAL A 51 13.56 14.11 -10.81
CA VAL A 51 13.36 15.09 -11.88
C VAL A 51 12.87 16.42 -11.30
N THR A 52 13.65 17.47 -11.48
CA THR A 52 13.35 18.83 -10.99
C THR A 52 12.84 19.74 -12.11
N ARG A 53 13.20 19.45 -13.36
CA ARG A 53 12.75 20.21 -14.53
C ARG A 53 12.66 19.30 -15.76
N VAL A 54 11.72 19.59 -16.65
CA VAL A 54 11.57 18.91 -17.95
C VAL A 54 11.47 19.98 -19.03
N PHE A 55 12.18 19.80 -20.14
CA PHE A 55 12.24 20.78 -21.22
C PHE A 55 12.58 20.11 -22.57
N GLU A 56 12.26 20.78 -23.68
CA GLU A 56 12.46 20.23 -25.04
C GLU A 56 13.70 20.80 -25.74
N GLU A 57 14.23 21.92 -25.26
CA GLU A 57 15.42 22.59 -25.81
C GLU A 57 16.69 21.76 -25.56
N ALA A 58 17.44 21.49 -26.63
CA ALA A 58 18.66 20.71 -26.54
C ALA A 58 19.78 21.51 -25.86
N PRO A 59 20.45 20.95 -24.83
CA PRO A 59 21.59 21.61 -24.22
C PRO A 59 22.78 21.65 -25.18
N GLU A 60 23.67 22.63 -25.00
CA GLU A 60 24.88 22.82 -25.82
C GLU A 60 25.95 21.74 -25.59
N PHE A 61 25.72 20.82 -24.65
CA PHE A 61 26.65 19.76 -24.27
C PHE A 61 26.03 18.37 -24.45
N ALA A 62 26.90 17.37 -24.64
CA ALA A 62 26.46 15.98 -24.75
C ALA A 62 25.86 15.47 -23.44
N THR A 63 24.67 14.91 -23.50
CA THR A 63 23.97 14.33 -22.35
C THR A 63 23.98 12.81 -22.39
N LYS A 64 24.00 12.19 -21.21
CA LYS A 64 23.66 10.77 -21.08
C LYS A 64 22.14 10.62 -21.05
N ALA A 65 21.64 9.42 -21.33
CA ALA A 65 20.21 9.12 -21.27
C ALA A 65 19.76 8.67 -19.87
N ILE A 66 18.53 9.01 -19.50
CA ILE A 66 17.81 8.33 -18.40
C ILE A 66 17.66 6.86 -18.77
N THR A 67 17.95 5.97 -17.82
CA THR A 67 17.93 4.51 -18.06
C THR A 67 16.57 3.90 -17.75
N GLU A 68 15.88 4.39 -16.71
CA GLU A 68 14.63 3.82 -16.23
C GLU A 68 13.88 4.82 -15.33
N VAL A 69 12.56 4.68 -15.23
CA VAL A 69 11.72 5.32 -14.20
C VAL A 69 11.55 4.33 -13.03
N LEU A 70 11.95 4.72 -11.83
CA LEU A 70 12.06 3.81 -10.67
C LEU A 70 10.78 3.64 -9.87
N ASP A 71 9.85 4.58 -9.98
CA ASP A 71 8.52 4.53 -9.39
C ASP A 71 7.52 4.99 -10.46
N PRO A 72 6.35 4.37 -10.63
CA PRO A 72 5.35 4.82 -11.59
C PRO A 72 4.74 6.19 -11.27
N HIS A 73 4.77 6.64 -10.01
CA HIS A 73 4.23 7.94 -9.59
C HIS A 73 5.35 8.89 -9.14
N PRO A 74 5.15 10.22 -9.23
CA PRO A 74 6.07 11.19 -8.64
C PRO A 74 6.25 10.94 -7.14
N VAL A 75 7.52 10.82 -6.71
CA VAL A 75 7.87 10.57 -5.30
C VAL A 75 7.91 11.86 -4.48
N VAL A 76 7.94 13.01 -5.15
CA VAL A 76 7.79 14.34 -4.55
C VAL A 76 6.78 15.15 -5.35
N THR A 77 5.99 15.94 -4.63
CA THR A 77 5.00 16.85 -5.22
C THR A 77 5.64 18.16 -5.69
N PRO A 78 4.96 18.94 -6.56
CA PRO A 78 5.44 20.27 -6.95
C PRO A 78 5.64 21.23 -5.75
N ALA A 79 4.77 21.15 -4.74
CA ALA A 79 4.91 21.95 -3.52
C ALA A 79 6.16 21.56 -2.71
N GLN A 80 6.49 20.26 -2.66
CA GLN A 80 7.72 19.76 -2.04
C GLN A 80 8.97 20.17 -2.82
N LEU A 81 8.93 20.14 -4.16
CA LEU A 81 10.02 20.64 -5.00
C LEU A 81 10.30 22.14 -4.70
N ALA A 82 9.26 22.97 -4.73
CA ALA A 82 9.39 24.40 -4.43
C ALA A 82 9.91 24.65 -3.00
N LEU A 83 9.44 23.87 -2.02
CA LEU A 83 9.96 23.95 -0.65
C LEU A 83 11.43 23.52 -0.57
N ALA A 84 11.83 22.48 -1.30
CA ALA A 84 13.21 22.00 -1.31
C ALA A 84 14.16 23.01 -1.95
N GLU A 85 13.73 23.68 -3.03
CA GLU A 85 14.46 24.80 -3.65
C GLU A 85 14.60 25.98 -2.69
N TRP A 86 13.52 26.35 -1.99
CA TRP A 86 13.56 27.39 -0.96
C TRP A 86 14.51 27.03 0.19
N LEU A 87 14.48 25.78 0.68
CA LEU A 87 15.38 25.28 1.73
C LEU A 87 16.85 25.30 1.28
N ALA A 88 17.11 24.86 0.04
CA ALA A 88 18.46 24.85 -0.54
C ALA A 88 19.02 26.27 -0.63
N ALA A 89 18.24 27.22 -1.15
CA ALA A 89 18.62 28.62 -1.27
C ALA A 89 18.80 29.30 0.09
N THR A 90 17.84 29.13 1.02
CA THR A 90 17.84 29.83 2.32
C THR A 90 18.96 29.35 3.23
N TYR A 91 19.19 28.04 3.28
CA TYR A 91 20.16 27.42 4.19
C TYR A 91 21.49 27.05 3.52
N HIS A 92 21.72 27.49 2.27
CA HIS A 92 22.91 27.16 1.49
C HIS A 92 23.22 25.65 1.49
N SER A 93 22.15 24.85 1.44
CA SER A 93 22.23 23.39 1.41
C SER A 93 22.07 22.88 -0.02
N SER A 94 22.42 21.61 -0.27
CA SER A 94 22.15 21.03 -1.59
C SER A 94 20.67 20.71 -1.76
N LEU A 95 20.15 20.94 -2.97
CA LEU A 95 18.79 20.54 -3.34
C LEU A 95 18.57 19.03 -3.09
N SER A 96 19.57 18.22 -3.40
CA SER A 96 19.59 16.78 -3.12
C SER A 96 19.36 16.43 -1.64
N ASN A 97 19.97 17.17 -0.71
CA ASN A 97 19.78 16.93 0.72
C ASN A 97 18.37 17.36 1.16
N ALA A 98 17.89 18.53 0.70
CA ALA A 98 16.56 19.01 1.00
C ALA A 98 15.47 18.04 0.50
N LEU A 99 15.59 17.55 -0.74
CA LEU A 99 14.68 16.54 -1.31
C LEU A 99 14.81 15.19 -0.58
N GLY A 100 16.04 14.80 -0.21
CA GLY A 100 16.28 13.56 0.53
C GLY A 100 15.52 13.49 1.86
N LEU A 101 15.27 14.62 2.52
CA LEU A 101 14.48 14.69 3.77
C LEU A 101 12.98 14.49 3.54
N MET A 102 12.49 14.70 2.32
CA MET A 102 11.07 14.58 1.97
C MET A 102 10.72 13.16 1.51
N LEU A 103 11.73 12.31 1.25
CA LEU A 103 11.52 10.95 0.81
C LEU A 103 11.26 10.02 2.01
N PRO A 104 10.28 9.11 1.91
CA PRO A 104 10.11 8.02 2.84
C PRO A 104 11.40 7.20 3.01
N PRO A 105 11.72 6.75 4.25
CA PRO A 105 12.91 5.95 4.50
C PRO A 105 12.86 4.65 3.68
N GLY A 106 13.89 4.40 2.88
CA GLY A 106 14.08 3.15 2.14
C GLY A 106 13.56 3.10 0.70
N ILE A 107 12.97 4.19 0.19
CA ILE A 107 12.79 4.42 -1.25
C ILE A 107 14.13 4.68 -1.94
N THR A 108 15.11 5.16 -1.19
CA THR A 108 16.42 5.56 -1.68
C THR A 108 17.26 4.33 -2.01
N GLN A 109 17.33 4.02 -3.31
CA GLN A 109 18.13 2.92 -3.83
C GLN A 109 19.61 3.28 -3.78
N LYS A 110 20.41 2.46 -3.09
CA LYS A 110 21.86 2.65 -3.04
C LYS A 110 22.51 2.03 -4.27
N SER A 111 23.45 2.75 -4.85
CA SER A 111 24.34 2.23 -5.87
C SER A 111 25.25 1.15 -5.30
N GLU A 112 25.36 0.02 -5.99
CA GLU A 112 26.33 -1.04 -5.68
C GLU A 112 26.93 -1.58 -6.97
N THR A 113 27.99 -2.38 -6.85
CA THR A 113 28.60 -3.07 -7.99
C THR A 113 28.48 -4.57 -7.78
N ARG A 114 27.92 -5.24 -8.79
CA ARG A 114 27.83 -6.69 -8.88
C ARG A 114 28.95 -7.21 -9.77
N TYR A 115 29.64 -8.24 -9.31
CA TYR A 115 30.75 -8.84 -10.02
C TYR A 115 30.33 -10.19 -10.60
N HIS A 116 30.53 -10.35 -11.90
CA HIS A 116 30.21 -11.57 -12.65
C HIS A 116 31.50 -12.26 -13.04
N LEU A 117 31.57 -13.58 -12.85
CA LEU A 117 32.67 -14.37 -13.37
C LEU A 117 32.39 -14.71 -14.84
N LEU A 118 33.32 -14.36 -15.72
CA LEU A 118 33.24 -14.67 -17.15
C LEU A 118 34.08 -15.90 -17.51
N LEU A 119 35.21 -16.10 -16.80
CA LEU A 119 36.14 -17.21 -17.03
C LEU A 119 36.27 -18.07 -15.76
N PRO A 120 35.51 -19.18 -15.65
CA PRO A 120 35.55 -20.06 -14.48
C PRO A 120 36.92 -20.69 -14.22
N ASP A 121 37.65 -21.00 -15.29
CA ASP A 121 38.96 -21.68 -15.25
C ASP A 121 40.14 -20.71 -15.19
N PHE A 122 39.89 -19.42 -14.93
CA PHE A 122 40.94 -18.42 -14.85
C PHE A 122 41.90 -18.71 -13.69
N ASN A 123 43.16 -19.03 -14.02
CA ASN A 123 44.18 -19.30 -13.03
C ASN A 123 44.79 -17.99 -12.51
N ALA A 124 44.28 -17.50 -11.38
CA ALA A 124 44.77 -16.27 -10.80
C ALA A 124 46.06 -16.45 -9.99
N ASP A 125 46.99 -15.50 -10.10
CA ASP A 125 48.32 -15.61 -9.48
C ASP A 125 48.28 -15.55 -7.96
N THR A 126 47.36 -14.76 -7.40
CA THR A 126 47.29 -14.54 -5.95
C THR A 126 46.30 -15.48 -5.25
N PRO A 127 46.58 -15.94 -4.01
CA PRO A 127 45.65 -16.77 -3.25
C PRO A 127 44.27 -16.11 -3.06
N THR A 128 44.25 -14.80 -2.85
CA THR A 128 43.01 -14.02 -2.69
C THR A 128 42.21 -13.97 -3.99
N ALA A 129 42.86 -13.79 -5.13
CA ALA A 129 42.19 -13.82 -6.43
C ALA A 129 41.61 -15.22 -6.75
N ARG A 130 42.34 -16.29 -6.45
CA ARG A 130 41.83 -17.68 -6.59
C ARG A 130 40.61 -17.95 -5.70
N ARG A 131 40.62 -17.43 -4.48
CA ARG A 131 39.46 -17.49 -3.58
C ARG A 131 38.27 -16.68 -4.12
N LEU A 132 38.51 -15.52 -4.72
CA LEU A 132 37.46 -14.71 -5.33
C LEU A 132 36.83 -15.40 -6.55
N VAL A 133 37.65 -15.95 -7.45
CA VAL A 133 37.19 -16.71 -8.63
C VAL A 133 36.39 -17.93 -8.19
N SER A 134 36.90 -18.75 -7.26
CA SER A 134 36.17 -19.93 -6.77
C SER A 134 34.87 -19.57 -6.03
N LEU A 135 34.84 -18.44 -5.33
CA LEU A 135 33.63 -17.94 -4.67
C LEU A 135 32.55 -17.56 -5.70
N LEU A 136 32.91 -16.78 -6.72
CA LEU A 136 31.98 -16.37 -7.79
C LEU A 136 31.55 -17.56 -8.65
N ALA A 137 32.43 -18.53 -8.90
CA ALA A 137 32.09 -19.76 -9.62
C ALA A 137 31.04 -20.58 -8.86
N ARG A 138 31.15 -20.68 -7.53
CA ARG A 138 30.24 -21.48 -6.70
C ARG A 138 28.91 -20.78 -6.40
N ARG A 139 28.92 -19.46 -6.17
CA ARG A 139 27.73 -18.71 -5.71
C ARG A 139 27.09 -17.86 -6.80
N GLY A 140 27.71 -17.78 -7.98
CA GLY A 140 27.28 -16.88 -9.05
C GLY A 140 27.65 -15.42 -8.77
N PRO A 141 26.98 -14.46 -9.44
CA PRO A 141 27.27 -13.05 -9.31
C PRO A 141 27.01 -12.51 -7.89
N LEU A 142 27.99 -11.80 -7.33
CA LEU A 142 27.92 -11.26 -5.96
C LEU A 142 28.21 -9.77 -5.92
N THR A 143 27.66 -9.09 -4.92
CA THR A 143 27.99 -7.69 -4.64
C THR A 143 29.26 -7.57 -3.81
N GLY A 144 29.88 -6.38 -3.82
CA GLY A 144 31.08 -6.13 -3.01
C GLY A 144 30.88 -6.35 -1.51
N GLN A 145 29.67 -6.07 -0.98
CA GLN A 145 29.35 -6.38 0.41
C GLN A 145 29.33 -7.90 0.67
N GLN A 146 28.68 -8.67 -0.20
CA GLN A 146 28.59 -10.12 -0.09
C GLN A 146 29.97 -10.79 -0.20
N ILE A 147 30.83 -10.28 -1.08
CA ILE A 147 32.22 -10.77 -1.21
C ILE A 147 33.02 -10.49 0.05
N SER A 148 32.93 -9.26 0.58
CA SER A 148 33.66 -8.87 1.79
C SER A 148 33.23 -9.70 3.02
N GLN A 149 31.94 -10.03 3.12
CA GLN A 149 31.42 -10.91 4.16
C GLN A 149 31.89 -12.36 3.97
N ALA A 150 31.88 -12.89 2.74
CA ALA A 150 32.24 -14.27 2.47
C ALA A 150 33.76 -14.55 2.56
N LEU A 151 34.60 -13.55 2.29
CA LEU A 151 36.06 -13.66 2.37
C LEU A 151 36.65 -13.11 3.67
N GLU A 152 35.78 -12.66 4.59
CA GLU A 152 36.13 -12.08 5.90
C GLU A 152 37.27 -11.04 5.84
N SER A 153 37.39 -10.33 4.71
CA SER A 153 38.48 -9.38 4.48
C SER A 153 38.10 -8.37 3.39
N THR A 154 38.79 -7.23 3.35
CA THR A 154 38.63 -6.19 2.31
C THR A 154 39.75 -6.23 1.28
N THR A 155 40.72 -7.12 1.46
CA THR A 155 41.95 -7.22 0.66
C THR A 155 41.69 -7.66 -0.78
N TRP A 156 40.57 -8.35 -1.01
CA TRP A 156 40.13 -8.80 -2.34
C TRP A 156 39.93 -7.65 -3.34
N LYS A 157 39.67 -6.42 -2.87
CA LYS A 157 39.54 -5.25 -3.75
C LYS A 157 40.80 -4.97 -4.56
N ARG A 158 41.99 -5.25 -4.01
CA ARG A 158 43.26 -5.12 -4.75
C ARG A 158 43.42 -6.19 -5.83
N SER A 159 42.83 -7.36 -5.62
CA SER A 159 42.83 -8.47 -6.56
C SER A 159 41.84 -8.30 -7.72
N LEU A 160 40.90 -7.34 -7.64
CA LEU A 160 39.94 -7.08 -8.71
C LEU A 160 40.56 -6.48 -9.97
N GLY A 161 41.51 -5.55 -9.83
CA GLY A 161 42.11 -4.84 -10.97
C GLY A 161 42.62 -5.78 -12.06
N PRO A 162 43.55 -6.71 -11.73
CA PRO A 162 44.04 -7.69 -12.69
C PRO A 162 42.95 -8.61 -13.27
N LEU A 163 41.92 -8.95 -12.49
CA LEU A 163 40.83 -9.81 -12.95
C LEU A 163 39.87 -9.09 -13.91
N LEU A 164 39.69 -7.78 -13.75
CA LEU A 164 38.91 -6.94 -14.67
C LEU A 164 39.68 -6.70 -15.96
N GLU A 165 41.00 -6.44 -15.86
CA GLU A 165 41.89 -6.27 -17.03
C GLU A 165 41.98 -7.55 -17.86
N ALA A 166 42.13 -8.70 -17.21
CA ALA A 166 42.14 -10.00 -17.87
C ALA A 166 40.76 -10.48 -18.36
N GLN A 167 39.71 -9.66 -18.19
CA GLN A 167 38.31 -10.00 -18.53
C GLN A 167 37.79 -11.28 -17.87
N ALA A 168 38.45 -11.75 -16.80
CA ALA A 168 38.01 -12.90 -16.03
C ALA A 168 36.77 -12.57 -15.21
N VAL A 169 36.67 -11.32 -14.75
CA VAL A 169 35.53 -10.78 -14.00
C VAL A 169 34.99 -9.54 -14.71
N ARG A 170 33.67 -9.35 -14.67
CA ARG A 170 33.00 -8.13 -15.12
C ARG A 170 32.34 -7.43 -13.94
N ALA A 171 32.54 -6.12 -13.84
CA ALA A 171 31.82 -5.26 -12.91
C ALA A 171 30.58 -4.66 -13.58
N GLU A 172 29.41 -4.88 -12.99
CA GLU A 172 28.14 -4.30 -13.39
C GLU A 172 27.63 -3.37 -12.28
N PRO A 173 27.47 -2.07 -12.55
CA PRO A 173 26.80 -1.16 -11.63
C PRO A 173 25.31 -1.51 -11.54
N ILE A 174 24.79 -1.59 -10.32
CA ILE A 174 23.39 -1.89 -10.03
C ILE A 174 22.82 -0.85 -9.07
N LEU A 175 21.51 -0.64 -9.13
CA LEU A 175 20.78 -0.04 -8.01
C LEU A 175 20.15 -1.17 -7.20
N MET A 176 20.35 -1.15 -5.89
CA MET A 176 19.69 -2.09 -5.00
C MET A 176 18.18 -1.78 -4.92
N ALA A 177 17.36 -2.82 -4.98
CA ALA A 177 15.93 -2.68 -4.77
C ALA A 177 15.62 -1.99 -3.41
N PRO A 178 14.55 -1.18 -3.34
CA PRO A 178 14.13 -0.54 -2.10
C PRO A 178 13.85 -1.60 -1.03
N ARG A 179 14.27 -1.31 0.21
CA ARG A 179 14.13 -2.23 1.36
C ARG A 179 12.82 -2.03 2.13
N THR A 180 11.97 -1.14 1.67
CA THR A 180 10.67 -0.86 2.30
C THR A 180 9.73 -2.03 2.14
N LYS A 181 9.22 -2.55 3.25
CA LYS A 181 8.04 -3.41 3.23
C LYS A 181 6.81 -2.51 3.11
N PRO A 182 5.86 -2.79 2.20
CA PRO A 182 4.59 -2.06 2.13
C PRO A 182 3.92 -2.05 3.49
N GLN A 183 3.41 -0.89 3.92
CA GLN A 183 2.61 -0.82 5.15
C GLN A 183 1.30 -1.57 4.93
N SER A 184 1.17 -2.73 5.57
CA SER A 184 -0.06 -3.51 5.54
C SER A 184 -1.01 -2.93 6.59
N VAL A 185 -2.11 -2.31 6.14
CA VAL A 185 -3.18 -1.86 7.04
C VAL A 185 -4.26 -2.92 7.08
N ARG A 186 -4.76 -3.25 8.27
CA ARG A 186 -5.88 -4.18 8.41
C ARG A 186 -7.14 -3.49 7.91
N VAL A 187 -7.75 -4.06 6.88
CA VAL A 187 -9.07 -3.66 6.38
C VAL A 187 -10.09 -4.73 6.77
N VAL A 188 -11.30 -4.30 7.12
CA VAL A 188 -12.46 -5.19 7.29
C VAL A 188 -13.36 -4.95 6.10
N HIS A 189 -13.81 -6.05 5.51
CA HIS A 189 -14.79 -6.01 4.45
C HIS A 189 -16.14 -6.58 4.88
N LEU A 190 -17.21 -5.92 4.45
CA LEU A 190 -18.56 -6.42 4.64
C LEU A 190 -18.78 -7.64 3.73
N ASN A 191 -18.69 -8.84 4.28
CA ASN A 191 -18.96 -10.09 3.55
C ASN A 191 -20.47 -10.40 3.49
N LEU A 192 -21.28 -9.36 3.28
CA LEU A 192 -22.73 -9.45 3.21
C LEU A 192 -23.23 -8.47 2.12
N PRO A 193 -24.08 -8.91 1.17
CA PRO A 193 -24.72 -8.00 0.23
C PRO A 193 -25.56 -6.93 0.95
N ALA A 194 -25.54 -5.69 0.46
CA ALA A 194 -26.23 -4.55 1.10
C ALA A 194 -27.74 -4.78 1.28
N GLU A 195 -28.36 -5.52 0.37
CA GLU A 195 -29.79 -5.88 0.39
C GLU A 195 -30.15 -6.78 1.59
N GLN A 196 -29.20 -7.60 2.06
CA GLN A 196 -29.41 -8.52 3.17
C GLN A 196 -29.21 -7.86 4.54
N ILE A 197 -28.65 -6.64 4.59
CA ILE A 197 -28.46 -5.91 5.84
C ILE A 197 -29.80 -5.79 6.57
N GLY A 198 -30.88 -5.47 5.84
CA GLY A 198 -32.25 -5.33 6.35
C GLY A 198 -32.77 -6.53 7.15
N GLU A 199 -32.37 -7.75 6.79
CA GLU A 199 -32.75 -8.98 7.49
C GLU A 199 -31.82 -9.25 8.68
N VAL A 200 -30.51 -9.01 8.51
CA VAL A 200 -29.52 -9.19 9.58
C VAL A 200 -29.75 -8.18 10.72
N VAL A 201 -30.28 -7.00 10.42
CA VAL A 201 -30.69 -5.95 11.39
C VAL A 201 -31.51 -6.53 12.55
N LEU A 202 -32.40 -7.47 12.25
CA LEU A 202 -33.29 -8.08 13.25
C LEU A 202 -32.54 -8.88 14.30
N HIS A 203 -31.28 -9.22 14.04
CA HIS A 203 -30.43 -10.04 14.90
C HIS A 203 -29.23 -9.29 15.48
N LEU A 204 -29.08 -8.00 15.18
CA LEU A 204 -27.99 -7.17 15.70
C LEU A 204 -28.19 -6.81 17.18
N GLY A 205 -27.09 -6.65 17.90
CA GLY A 205 -27.08 -6.25 19.30
C GLY A 205 -27.28 -7.41 20.29
N ARG A 206 -27.91 -7.13 21.43
CA ARG A 206 -28.15 -8.10 22.52
C ARG A 206 -29.45 -8.87 22.31
N GLU A 207 -29.51 -10.10 22.81
CA GLU A 207 -30.75 -10.87 22.83
C GLU A 207 -31.82 -10.19 23.68
N SER A 208 -33.06 -10.11 23.17
CA SER A 208 -34.19 -9.52 23.87
C SER A 208 -35.46 -10.31 23.61
N ARG A 209 -36.03 -10.89 24.69
CA ARG A 209 -37.29 -11.66 24.62
C ARG A 209 -38.45 -10.85 24.05
N ARG A 210 -38.48 -9.54 24.32
CA ARG A 210 -39.48 -8.61 23.74
C ARG A 210 -39.29 -8.47 22.23
N ALA A 211 -38.05 -8.34 21.76
CA ALA A 211 -37.75 -8.27 20.33
C ALA A 211 -38.06 -9.61 19.62
N ASN A 212 -37.80 -10.75 20.25
CA ASN A 212 -38.12 -12.07 19.71
C ASN A 212 -39.63 -12.24 19.48
N VAL A 213 -40.47 -11.74 20.40
CA VAL A 213 -41.93 -11.73 20.23
C VAL A 213 -42.35 -10.96 18.99
N LEU A 214 -41.80 -9.75 18.79
CA LEU A 214 -42.09 -8.92 17.63
C LEU A 214 -41.60 -9.57 16.32
N GLU A 215 -40.41 -10.19 16.35
CA GLU A 215 -39.83 -10.89 15.20
C GLU A 215 -40.67 -12.11 14.79
N VAL A 216 -41.11 -12.92 15.76
CA VAL A 216 -41.98 -14.08 15.53
C VAL A 216 -43.29 -13.64 14.91
N LEU A 217 -43.93 -12.60 15.43
CA LEU A 217 -45.19 -12.07 14.88
C LEU A 217 -45.01 -11.47 13.49
N TRP A 218 -43.91 -10.74 13.26
CA TRP A 218 -43.61 -10.16 11.95
C TRP A 218 -43.55 -11.23 10.86
N ARG A 219 -42.92 -12.38 11.14
CA ARG A 219 -42.75 -13.48 10.17
C ARG A 219 -44.04 -14.23 9.87
N GLN A 220 -45.12 -14.00 10.62
CA GLN A 220 -46.40 -14.67 10.35
C GLN A 220 -47.15 -13.98 9.19
N PRO A 221 -47.78 -14.74 8.27
CA PRO A 221 -48.51 -14.18 7.13
C PRO A 221 -49.62 -13.20 7.52
N GLU A 222 -50.30 -13.45 8.65
CA GLU A 222 -51.39 -12.61 9.17
C GLU A 222 -50.91 -11.63 10.27
N ARG A 223 -49.60 -11.56 10.53
CA ARG A 223 -49.01 -10.85 11.67
C ARG A 223 -49.66 -11.20 13.01
N ALA A 224 -50.15 -12.43 13.10
CA ALA A 224 -50.91 -12.92 14.23
C ALA A 224 -50.63 -14.39 14.49
N CYS A 225 -50.65 -14.79 15.76
CA CYS A 225 -50.60 -16.19 16.15
C CYS A 225 -51.30 -16.40 17.50
N SER A 226 -51.51 -17.66 17.88
CA SER A 226 -52.05 -17.98 19.20
C SER A 226 -51.05 -17.64 20.30
N LEU A 227 -51.55 -17.18 21.45
CA LEU A 227 -50.70 -16.83 22.60
C LEU A 227 -49.79 -17.99 23.01
N ALA A 228 -50.28 -19.23 22.98
CA ALA A 228 -49.48 -20.40 23.33
C ALA A 228 -48.31 -20.62 22.35
N ALA A 229 -48.56 -20.54 21.04
CA ALA A 229 -47.51 -20.69 20.03
C ALA A 229 -46.50 -19.54 20.08
N LEU A 230 -46.94 -18.33 20.39
CA LEU A 230 -46.07 -17.16 20.54
C LEU A 230 -45.11 -17.30 21.73
N LEU A 231 -45.63 -17.73 22.88
CA LEU A 231 -44.82 -17.91 24.10
C LEU A 231 -43.76 -19.00 23.91
N ASP A 232 -44.12 -20.08 23.23
CA ASP A 232 -43.22 -21.19 22.90
C ASP A 232 -42.14 -20.76 21.89
N ALA A 233 -42.54 -20.19 20.76
CA ALA A 233 -41.61 -19.75 19.70
C ALA A 233 -40.68 -18.62 20.13
N ALA A 234 -41.15 -17.68 20.97
CA ALA A 234 -40.33 -16.57 21.48
C ALA A 234 -39.61 -16.91 22.80
N GLY A 235 -39.85 -18.10 23.38
CA GLY A 235 -39.24 -18.56 24.64
C GLY A 235 -39.52 -17.64 25.83
N CYS A 236 -40.74 -17.12 25.96
CA CYS A 236 -41.06 -16.09 26.93
C CYS A 236 -42.31 -16.38 27.77
N LYS A 237 -42.50 -15.60 28.85
CA LYS A 237 -43.68 -15.68 29.73
C LYS A 237 -44.67 -14.57 29.39
N LYS A 238 -45.94 -14.74 29.76
CA LYS A 238 -47.04 -13.79 29.48
C LYS A 238 -46.75 -12.34 29.93
N GLY A 239 -45.93 -12.12 30.96
CA GLY A 239 -45.52 -10.78 31.39
C GLY A 239 -44.83 -9.95 30.29
N VAL A 240 -44.12 -10.59 29.35
CA VAL A 240 -43.48 -9.93 28.20
C VAL A 240 -44.53 -9.39 27.23
N ILE A 241 -45.61 -10.13 27.01
CA ILE A 241 -46.74 -9.72 26.16
C ILE A 241 -47.44 -8.50 26.79
N ASN A 242 -47.66 -8.51 28.10
CA ASN A 242 -48.28 -7.37 28.79
C ASN A 242 -47.46 -6.08 28.60
N THR A 243 -46.14 -6.14 28.77
CA THR A 243 -45.28 -4.96 28.57
C THR A 243 -45.28 -4.45 27.13
N LEU A 244 -45.45 -5.33 26.15
CA LEU A 244 -45.53 -4.94 24.74
C LEU A 244 -46.93 -4.42 24.38
N GLN A 245 -47.97 -4.87 25.08
CA GLN A 245 -49.32 -4.35 24.95
C GLN A 245 -49.44 -2.95 25.56
N GLU A 246 -48.79 -2.70 26.71
CA GLU A 246 -48.68 -1.38 27.34
C GLU A 246 -47.92 -0.38 26.45
N ALA A 247 -46.93 -0.86 25.69
CA ALA A 247 -46.21 -0.08 24.69
C ALA A 247 -46.95 0.03 23.33
N GLU A 248 -48.22 -0.38 23.27
CA GLU A 248 -49.09 -0.38 22.08
C GLU A 248 -48.56 -1.18 20.87
N ALA A 249 -47.53 -2.01 21.07
CA ALA A 249 -46.89 -2.75 19.99
C ALA A 249 -47.73 -3.93 19.48
N LEU A 250 -48.56 -4.51 20.36
CA LEU A 250 -49.38 -5.67 20.08
C LEU A 250 -50.75 -5.60 20.75
N HIS A 251 -51.70 -6.40 20.25
CA HIS A 251 -53.05 -6.54 20.77
C HIS A 251 -53.37 -8.02 21.02
N LEU A 252 -53.72 -8.39 22.25
CA LEU A 252 -54.24 -9.71 22.59
C LEU A 252 -55.77 -9.68 22.59
N ASP A 253 -56.39 -10.47 21.71
CA ASP A 253 -57.83 -10.72 21.74
C ASP A 253 -58.16 -11.68 22.91
N PRO A 254 -58.94 -11.25 23.91
CA PRO A 254 -59.23 -12.03 25.10
C PRO A 254 -60.12 -13.25 24.81
N THR A 255 -60.94 -13.20 23.76
CA THR A 255 -61.90 -14.25 23.40
C THR A 255 -61.23 -15.35 22.59
N THR A 256 -60.38 -14.97 21.63
CA THR A 256 -59.71 -15.93 20.74
C THR A 256 -58.30 -16.31 21.19
N GLN A 257 -57.75 -15.64 22.20
CA GLN A 257 -56.36 -15.80 22.66
C GLN A 257 -55.33 -15.62 21.53
N ARG A 258 -55.66 -14.80 20.53
CA ARG A 258 -54.78 -14.46 19.41
C ARG A 258 -54.09 -13.12 19.66
N VAL A 259 -52.79 -13.07 19.38
CA VAL A 259 -51.98 -11.86 19.49
C VAL A 259 -51.74 -11.31 18.09
N TYR A 260 -51.98 -10.02 17.90
CA TYR A 260 -51.80 -9.30 16.64
C TYR A 260 -50.71 -8.23 16.81
N LEU A 261 -49.77 -8.15 15.87
CA LEU A 261 -48.83 -7.03 15.79
C LEU A 261 -49.56 -5.80 15.24
N ARG A 262 -49.50 -4.67 15.96
CA ARG A 262 -50.17 -3.42 15.53
C ARG A 262 -49.27 -2.49 14.74
N LEU A 263 -47.97 -2.63 14.93
CA LEU A 263 -46.97 -1.75 14.33
C LEU A 263 -46.81 -2.03 12.83
N THR A 264 -46.47 -0.98 12.09
CA THR A 264 -46.03 -1.09 10.70
C THR A 264 -44.66 -1.77 10.62
N ASP A 265 -44.23 -2.05 9.39
CA ASP A 265 -42.91 -2.65 9.17
C ASP A 265 -41.78 -1.73 9.64
N ALA A 266 -41.82 -0.45 9.26
CA ALA A 266 -40.78 0.48 9.69
C ALA A 266 -40.70 0.58 11.23
N GLU A 267 -41.85 0.66 11.89
CA GLU A 267 -41.94 0.80 13.35
C GLU A 267 -41.49 -0.46 14.09
N THR A 268 -41.89 -1.64 13.62
CA THR A 268 -41.50 -2.89 14.31
C THR A 268 -40.00 -3.15 14.15
N ARG A 269 -39.37 -2.79 13.02
CA ARG A 269 -37.92 -2.89 12.81
C ARG A 269 -37.16 -1.94 13.73
N ALA A 270 -37.62 -0.69 13.84
CA ALA A 270 -37.06 0.30 14.75
C ALA A 270 -37.15 -0.15 16.21
N MET A 271 -38.31 -0.67 16.63
CA MET A 271 -38.52 -1.16 18.00
C MET A 271 -37.68 -2.41 18.31
N ILE A 272 -37.51 -3.34 17.35
CA ILE A 272 -36.61 -4.49 17.52
C ILE A 272 -35.17 -4.02 17.73
N LEU A 273 -34.69 -3.07 16.93
CA LEU A 273 -33.35 -2.51 17.06
C LEU A 273 -33.13 -1.81 18.39
N GLU A 274 -34.11 -1.02 18.84
CA GLU A 274 -34.07 -0.33 20.12
C GLU A 274 -33.99 -1.34 21.28
N LEU A 275 -34.85 -2.36 21.25
CA LEU A 275 -34.89 -3.40 22.28
C LEU A 275 -33.62 -4.26 22.34
N ARG A 276 -32.87 -4.35 21.23
CA ARG A 276 -31.59 -5.07 21.15
C ARG A 276 -30.37 -4.14 21.31
N ASN A 277 -30.58 -2.83 21.39
CA ASN A 277 -29.52 -1.81 21.37
C ASN A 277 -28.62 -1.91 20.12
N GLY A 278 -29.20 -2.30 18.97
CA GLY A 278 -28.48 -2.65 17.74
C GLY A 278 -28.21 -1.50 16.76
N PHE A 279 -28.57 -0.26 17.12
CA PHE A 279 -28.41 0.90 16.22
C PHE A 279 -26.95 1.20 15.89
N THR A 280 -26.03 0.93 16.82
CA THR A 280 -24.59 1.14 16.60
C THR A 280 -24.06 0.19 15.54
N GLU A 281 -24.40 -1.09 15.67
CA GLU A 281 -24.04 -2.15 14.74
C GLU A 281 -24.65 -1.90 13.36
N LEU A 282 -25.90 -1.44 13.29
CA LEU A 282 -26.54 -1.05 12.04
C LEU A 282 -25.80 0.11 11.36
N ALA A 283 -25.46 1.16 12.11
CA ALA A 283 -24.74 2.32 11.57
C ALA A 283 -23.36 1.91 11.01
N VAL A 284 -22.67 0.98 11.67
CA VAL A 284 -21.40 0.41 11.18
C VAL A 284 -21.60 -0.34 9.87
N LEU A 285 -22.60 -1.24 9.78
CA LEU A 285 -22.85 -2.00 8.56
C LEU A 285 -23.29 -1.11 7.38
N GLN A 286 -24.08 -0.07 7.65
CA GLN A 286 -24.50 0.90 6.63
C GLN A 286 -23.33 1.77 6.16
N ALA A 287 -22.48 2.23 7.08
CA ALA A 287 -21.26 2.96 6.73
C ALA A 287 -20.31 2.09 5.89
N LEU A 288 -20.13 0.82 6.26
CA LEU A 288 -19.36 -0.14 5.47
C LEU A 288 -19.95 -0.37 4.09
N ALA A 289 -21.28 -0.54 3.98
CA ALA A 289 -21.95 -0.70 2.69
C ALA A 289 -21.81 0.53 1.79
N GLY A 290 -21.95 1.74 2.36
CA GLY A 290 -21.78 3.00 1.64
C GLY A 290 -20.35 3.26 1.16
N ALA A 291 -19.34 2.75 1.88
CA ALA A 291 -17.92 2.86 1.51
C ALA A 291 -17.45 1.79 0.50
N GLY A 292 -18.37 1.05 -0.14
CA GLY A 292 -18.02 -0.03 -1.08
C GLY A 292 -17.59 -1.32 -0.39
N GLY A 293 -17.99 -1.51 0.88
CA GLY A 293 -17.77 -2.72 1.65
C GLY A 293 -16.38 -2.81 2.28
N ALA A 294 -15.60 -1.74 2.39
CA ALA A 294 -14.26 -1.74 2.96
C ALA A 294 -14.08 -0.60 3.97
N ALA A 295 -13.52 -0.89 5.15
CA ALA A 295 -13.01 0.14 6.04
C ALA A 295 -11.66 -0.26 6.65
N THR A 296 -10.78 0.73 6.80
CA THR A 296 -9.50 0.61 7.49
C THR A 296 -9.72 0.64 9.00
N LEU A 297 -9.12 -0.33 9.70
CA LEU A 297 -9.02 -0.29 11.16
C LEU A 297 -7.81 0.56 11.53
N SER A 298 -8.06 1.67 12.24
CA SER A 298 -7.04 2.49 12.90
C SER A 298 -6.48 1.78 14.14
#